data_AF-A0A2P5LNH7-F1
#
_entry.id   AF-A0A2P5LNH7-F1
#
_cell.length_a   1.000
_cell.length_b   1.000
_cell.length_c   1.000
_cell.angle_alpha   90.00
_cell.angle_beta   90.00
_cell.angle_gamma   90.00
#
_symmetry.space_group_name_H-M   'P 1'
#
loop_
_entity.id
_entity.type
_entity.pdbx_description
1 polymer ?
#
loop_
_entity_poly.entity_id
_entity_poly.type
_entity_poly.pdbx_seq_one_letter_code
_entity_poly.pdbx_strand_id
1 'polypeptide(L)' 'MTRVLIGHGARRVTIGDDLPLTLIAGPCALESRDLALKLAGELAAIGERLKIGVVFKASFDKA' A
#
# COMPACT_ATOMS: atom_id res chain seq x y z
N MET A 1 -5.17 18.96 -12.79
CA MET A 1 -4.57 17.66 -12.42
C MET A 1 -5.36 17.08 -11.27
N THR A 2 -5.81 15.84 -11.40
CA THR A 2 -6.63 15.16 -10.38
C THR A 2 -5.72 14.62 -9.29
N ARG A 3 -6.15 14.78 -8.03
CA ARG A 3 -5.45 14.23 -6.86
C ARG A 3 -6.39 13.30 -6.13
N VAL A 4 -5.92 12.10 -5.83
CA VAL A 4 -6.66 11.13 -5.01
C VAL A 4 -5.90 10.95 -3.70
N LEU A 5 -6.57 11.22 -2.59
CA LEU A 5 -6.04 11.04 -1.24
C LEU A 5 -6.53 9.70 -0.71
N ILE A 6 -5.62 8.85 -0.23
CA ILE A 6 -5.95 7.55 0.37
C ILE A 6 -5.39 7.52 1.80
N GLY A 7 -6.27 7.18 2.76
CA GLY A 7 -5.95 7.08 4.18
C GLY A 7 -5.95 8.43 4.92
N HIS A 8 -5.45 8.41 6.15
CA HIS A 8 -5.41 9.57 7.06
C HIS A 8 -4.12 9.57 7.92
N GLY A 9 -3.79 10.73 8.49
CA GLY A 9 -2.62 10.89 9.36
C GLY A 9 -1.28 10.87 8.60
N ALA A 10 -0.19 10.57 9.32
CA ALA A 10 1.19 10.69 8.82
C ALA A 10 1.52 9.73 7.66
N ARG A 11 0.77 8.64 7.47
CA ARG A 11 0.98 7.65 6.40
C ARG A 11 -0.01 7.77 5.24
N ARG A 12 -0.79 8.86 5.15
CA ARG A 12 -1.66 9.09 3.99
C ARG A 12 -0.84 9.16 2.70
N VAL A 13 -1.40 8.65 1.59
CA VAL A 13 -0.77 8.75 0.27
C VAL A 13 -1.59 9.69 -0.63
N THR A 14 -0.89 10.39 -1.52
CA THR A 14 -1.51 11.25 -2.55
C THR A 14 -1.11 10.71 -3.91
N ILE A 15 -2.09 10.34 -4.73
CA ILE A 15 -1.88 9.81 -6.08
C ILE A 15 -2.21 10.90 -7.10
N GLY A 16 -1.35 11.04 -8.10
CA GLY A 16 -1.46 11.99 -9.19
C GLY A 16 -0.43 11.70 -10.29
N ASP A 17 -0.68 12.21 -11.48
CA ASP A 17 0.10 11.98 -12.70
C ASP A 17 1.51 12.59 -12.70
N ASP A 18 1.72 13.65 -11.92
CA ASP A 18 3.00 14.34 -11.70
C ASP A 18 3.60 14.08 -10.31
N LEU A 19 3.07 13.11 -9.55
CA LEU A 19 3.59 12.71 -8.25
C LEU A 19 4.48 11.47 -8.35
N PRO A 20 5.35 11.22 -7.35
CA PRO A 20 6.09 9.96 -7.27
C PRO A 20 5.15 8.74 -7.32
N LEU A 21 5.68 7.63 -7.82
CA LEU A 21 4.97 6.36 -7.87
C LEU A 21 4.32 6.04 -6.51
N THR A 22 3.09 5.57 -6.53
CA THR A 22 2.45 4.91 -5.38
C THR A 22 2.30 3.43 -5.70
N LEU A 23 2.83 2.57 -4.84
CA LEU A 23 2.76 1.12 -5.00
C LEU A 23 1.52 0.57 -4.30
N ILE A 24 0.65 -0.10 -5.06
CA ILE A 24 -0.44 -0.91 -4.52
C ILE A 24 -0.03 -2.37 -4.65
N ALA A 25 0.32 -3.02 -3.53
CA ALA A 25 0.92 -4.35 -3.56
C ALA A 25 0.57 -5.18 -2.33
N GLY A 26 0.65 -6.50 -2.49
CA GLY A 26 0.46 -7.50 -1.45
C GLY A 26 0.01 -8.83 -2.05
N PRO A 27 -0.37 -9.82 -1.22
CA PRO A 27 -0.71 -11.15 -1.70
C PRO A 27 -2.00 -11.15 -2.51
N CYS A 28 -2.18 -12.20 -3.32
CA CYS A 28 -3.42 -12.37 -4.09
C CYS A 28 -4.64 -12.42 -3.15
N ALA A 29 -4.55 -13.21 -2.07
CA ALA A 29 -5.59 -13.35 -1.05
C ALA A 29 -4.98 -13.31 0.37
N LEU A 30 -5.83 -13.09 1.38
CA LEU A 30 -5.47 -13.20 2.78
C LEU A 30 -5.41 -14.67 3.19
N GLU A 31 -4.20 -15.21 3.36
CA GLU A 31 -3.98 -16.61 3.77
C GLU A 31 -3.92 -16.77 5.30
N SER A 32 -3.27 -15.84 5.99
CA SER A 32 -3.23 -15.77 7.45
C SER A 32 -2.94 -14.35 7.93
N ARG A 33 -3.33 -14.05 9.17
CA ARG A 33 -3.06 -12.75 9.80
C ARG A 33 -1.57 -12.45 9.89
N ASP A 34 -0.78 -13.44 10.28
CA ASP A 34 0.66 -13.25 10.51
C ASP A 34 1.40 -13.00 9.20
N LEU A 35 1.05 -13.72 8.13
CA LEU A 35 1.60 -13.47 6.80
C LEU A 35 1.20 -12.09 6.29
N ALA A 36 -0.05 -11.68 6.48
CA ALA A 36 -0.52 -10.36 6.07
C ALA A 36 0.25 -9.23 6.77
N LEU A 37 0.43 -9.33 8.09
CA LEU A 37 1.19 -8.34 8.86
C LEU A 37 2.67 -8.31 8.48
N LYS A 38 3.29 -9.48 8.26
CA LYS A 38 4.67 -9.57 7.78
C LYS A 38 4.83 -8.85 6.43
N LEU A 39 4.00 -9.18 5.44
CA LEU A 39 4.08 -8.58 4.11
C LEU A 39 3.78 -7.08 4.13
N ALA A 40 2.78 -6.66 4.90
CA ALA A 40 2.47 -5.24 5.07
C ALA A 40 3.63 -4.45 5.70
N GLY A 41 4.31 -5.03 6.70
CA GLY A 41 5.49 -4.45 7.32
C GLY A 41 6.66 -4.29 6.34
N GLU A 42 6.98 -5.33 5.57
CA GLU A 42 8.02 -5.28 4.54
C GLU A 42 7.71 -4.23 3.46
N LEU A 43 6.47 -4.18 2.99
CA LEU A 43 6.03 -3.18 2.00
C LEU A 43 6.11 -1.75 2.56
N ALA A 44 5.73 -1.54 3.83
CA ALA A 44 5.87 -0.24 4.48
C ALA A 44 7.34 0.20 4.58
N ALA A 45 8.25 -0.71 4.95
CA ALA A 45 9.69 -0.44 5.02
C ALA A 45 10.28 -0.13 3.63
N ILE A 46 9.81 -0.82 2.58
CA ILE A 46 10.18 -0.50 1.19
C ILE A 46 9.73 0.91 0.81
N GLY A 47 8.49 1.28 1.16
CA GLY A 47 7.93 2.62 0.91
C GLY A 47 8.75 3.73 1.57
N GLU A 48 9.13 3.54 2.84
CA GLU A 48 9.98 4.46 3.58
C GLU A 48 11.37 4.61 2.94
N ARG A 49 12.00 3.49 2.59
CA ARG A 49 13.34 3.48 1.98
C ARG A 49 13.37 4.17 0.61
N LEU A 50 12.35 3.93 -0.22
CA LEU A 50 12.27 4.47 -1.58
C LEU A 50 11.57 5.84 -1.64
N LYS A 51 11.03 6.32 -0.52
CA LYS A 51 10.24 7.56 -0.43
C LYS A 51 9.03 7.57 -1.38
N ILE A 52 8.34 6.43 -1.47
CA ILE A 52 7.13 6.26 -2.28
C ILE A 52 5.91 5.96 -1.41
N GLY A 53 4.72 6.30 -1.91
CA GLY A 53 3.48 5.88 -1.28
C GLY A 53 3.28 4.37 -1.39
N VAL A 54 2.71 3.74 -0.36
CA VAL A 54 2.39 2.31 -0.35
C VAL A 54 0.97 2.08 0.16
N VAL A 55 0.20 1.26 -0.56
CA VAL A 55 -1.10 0.74 -0.14
C VAL A 55 -0.99 -0.78 -0.12
N PHE A 56 -1.14 -1.39 1.06
CA PHE A 56 -1.22 -2.85 1.18
C PHE A 56 -2.53 -3.35 0.55
N LYS A 57 -2.43 -4.33 -0.34
CA LYS A 57 -3.57 -4.98 -1.00
C LYS A 57 -3.59 -6.47 -0.69
N ALA A 58 -4.76 -6.98 -0.32
CA ALA A 58 -5.05 -8.41 -0.31
C ALA A 58 -6.56 -8.61 -0.54
N SER A 59 -6.96 -9.70 -1.18
CA SER A 59 -8.37 -10.07 -1.30
C SER A 59 -8.81 -10.89 -0.08
N PHE A 60 -9.89 -10.49 0.60
CA PHE A 60 -10.48 -11.28 1.69
C PHE A 60 -11.30 -12.45 1.15
N ASP A 61 -12.06 -12.20 0.08
CA ASP A 61 -12.87 -13.20 -0.60
C ASP A 61 -12.44 -13.31 -2.07
N LYS A 62 -12.45 -14.54 -2.58
CA LYS A 62 -12.24 -14.87 -4.00
C LYS A 62 -13.32 -15.87 -4.39
N ALA A 63 -14.35 -15.39 -5.08
CA ALA A 63 -15.32 -16.21 -5.79
C ALA A 63 -14.69 -16.91 -6.99
#